data_AF-A0A2W4KRK3-F1
#
_entry.id   AF-A0A2W4KRK3-F1
#
_cell.length_a   1.000
_cell.length_b   1.000
_cell.length_c   1.000
_cell.angle_alpha   90.00
_cell.angle_beta   90.00
_cell.angle_gamma   90.00
#
_symmetry.space_group_name_H-M   'P 1'
#
loop_
_entity.id
_entity.type
_entity.pdbx_description
1 polymer ?
#
loop_
_entity_poly.entity_id
_entity_poly.type
_entity_poly.pdbx_seq_one_letter_code
_entity_poly.pdbx_strand_id
1 'polypeptide(L)'
;TLPHAVMLIAGDTVEVARAADRVFPPDQPRVVLVDTFQDEAVEAVRVAAALGQRLAAVRLDTPSERGGVTPGLVREVKARLAQAGFGHVRVFVSGGITPERIPALKAAGADAFGVGSYISSAPPIDMTMDIKAIGDRPVAKRGRIPGLTENPRLRQRL
;
A
#
# COMPACT_ATOMS: atom_id res chain seq x y z
N THR A 1 -7.53 -7.32 2.51
CA THR A 1 -8.46 -6.26 2.99
C THR A 1 -9.79 -6.48 2.32
N LEU A 2 -10.83 -5.75 2.74
CA LEU A 2 -12.12 -5.72 2.06
C LEU A 2 -12.13 -4.62 0.98
N PRO A 3 -12.88 -4.76 -0.13
CA PRO A 3 -13.11 -3.69 -1.12
C PRO A 3 -14.36 -2.86 -0.78
N HIS A 4 -14.45 -1.61 -1.22
CA HIS A 4 -15.65 -0.77 -1.00
C HIS A 4 -16.96 -1.43 -1.45
N ALA A 5 -16.92 -2.24 -2.52
CA ALA A 5 -18.11 -2.89 -3.08
C ALA A 5 -18.92 -3.69 -2.05
N VAL A 6 -18.27 -4.39 -1.11
CA VAL A 6 -19.02 -5.17 -0.11
C VAL A 6 -19.70 -4.28 0.93
N MET A 7 -19.09 -3.15 1.31
CA MET A 7 -19.72 -2.16 2.17
C MET A 7 -20.92 -1.53 1.47
N LEU A 8 -20.81 -1.23 0.18
CA LEU A 8 -21.92 -0.71 -0.62
C LEU A 8 -23.09 -1.69 -0.72
N ILE A 9 -22.81 -2.97 -0.93
CA ILE A 9 -23.85 -4.02 -1.01
C ILE A 9 -24.55 -4.22 0.34
N ALA A 10 -23.78 -4.25 1.44
CA ALA A 10 -24.33 -4.47 2.78
C ALA A 10 -24.99 -3.21 3.37
N GLY A 11 -24.58 -2.02 2.95
CA GLY A 11 -25.09 -0.75 3.46
C GLY A 11 -24.47 -0.27 4.77
N ASP A 12 -23.59 -1.07 5.42
CA ASP A 12 -22.89 -0.68 6.64
C ASP A 12 -21.52 -1.38 6.79
N THR A 13 -20.50 -0.63 7.18
CA THR A 13 -19.12 -1.14 7.33
C THR A 13 -18.97 -2.09 8.52
N VAL A 14 -19.69 -1.86 9.63
CA VAL A 14 -19.60 -2.68 10.84
C VAL A 14 -20.22 -4.04 10.62
N GLU A 15 -21.34 -4.11 9.89
CA GLU A 15 -21.95 -5.38 9.47
C GLU A 15 -20.98 -6.21 8.62
N VAL A 16 -20.34 -5.59 7.63
CA VAL A 16 -19.30 -6.25 6.82
C VAL A 16 -18.13 -6.70 7.68
N ALA A 17 -17.66 -5.86 8.60
CA ALA A 17 -16.55 -6.17 9.48
C ALA A 17 -16.84 -7.42 10.34
N ARG A 18 -18.05 -7.51 10.92
CA ARG A 18 -18.50 -8.69 11.67
C ARG A 18 -18.66 -9.92 10.78
N ALA A 19 -19.18 -9.76 9.56
CA ALA A 19 -19.30 -10.85 8.61
C ALA A 19 -17.93 -11.40 8.20
N ALA A 20 -16.99 -10.52 7.84
CA ALA A 20 -15.62 -10.89 7.48
C ALA A 20 -14.92 -11.62 8.62
N ASP A 21 -15.08 -11.16 9.85
CA ASP A 21 -14.48 -11.79 11.02
C ASP A 21 -14.99 -13.21 11.30
N ARG A 22 -16.26 -13.49 10.98
CA ARG A 22 -16.85 -14.85 11.07
C ARG A 22 -16.37 -15.78 9.95
N VAL A 23 -16.13 -15.24 8.76
CA VAL A 23 -15.85 -16.05 7.55
C VAL A 23 -14.35 -16.23 7.32
N PHE A 24 -13.53 -15.27 7.71
CA PHE A 24 -12.09 -15.32 7.47
C PHE A 24 -11.40 -16.30 8.43
N PRO A 25 -10.42 -17.07 7.94
CA PRO A 25 -9.56 -17.92 8.78
C PRO A 25 -8.97 -17.16 9.98
N PRO A 26 -8.79 -17.79 11.15
CA PRO A 26 -8.27 -17.13 12.35
C PRO A 26 -6.89 -16.48 12.19
N ASP A 27 -6.05 -17.03 11.31
CA ASP A 27 -4.70 -16.54 11.01
C ASP A 27 -4.68 -15.34 10.06
N GLN A 28 -5.81 -15.04 9.40
CA GLN A 28 -5.89 -13.91 8.49
C GLN A 28 -6.14 -12.60 9.27
N PRO A 29 -5.34 -11.54 9.07
CA PRO A 29 -5.56 -10.26 9.76
C PRO A 29 -6.85 -9.59 9.27
N ARG A 30 -7.67 -9.11 10.21
CA ARG A 30 -8.87 -8.33 9.90
C ARG A 30 -8.44 -6.89 9.59
N VAL A 31 -8.56 -6.51 8.31
CA VAL A 31 -8.25 -5.17 7.81
C VAL A 31 -9.46 -4.60 7.07
N VAL A 32 -10.03 -3.53 7.59
CA VAL A 32 -11.32 -2.97 7.17
C VAL A 32 -11.14 -1.58 6.57
N LEU A 33 -11.75 -1.30 5.42
CA LEU A 33 -11.85 0.07 4.85
C LEU A 33 -12.84 0.90 5.66
N VAL A 34 -12.52 2.15 5.94
CA VAL A 34 -13.31 3.01 6.85
C VAL A 34 -13.77 4.33 6.22
N ASP A 35 -13.64 4.45 4.91
CA ASP A 35 -13.84 5.67 4.12
C ASP A 35 -14.98 5.53 3.09
N THR A 36 -15.90 4.58 3.31
CA THR A 36 -17.00 4.33 2.36
C THR A 36 -18.20 5.26 2.57
N PHE A 37 -18.67 5.41 3.81
CA PHE A 37 -19.91 6.15 4.10
C PHE A 37 -19.70 7.33 5.05
N GLN A 38 -18.97 7.12 6.14
CA GLN A 38 -18.74 8.14 7.17
C GLN A 38 -17.33 8.71 7.07
N ASP A 39 -17.09 9.73 7.88
CA ASP A 39 -15.74 10.20 8.18
C ASP A 39 -14.88 9.08 8.75
N GLU A 40 -13.63 8.99 8.29
CA GLU A 40 -12.73 7.87 8.58
C GLU A 40 -12.44 7.71 10.07
N ALA A 41 -12.38 8.81 10.81
CA ALA A 41 -12.07 8.76 12.23
C ALA A 41 -13.26 8.24 13.04
N VAL A 42 -14.48 8.63 12.64
CA VAL A 42 -15.73 8.10 13.21
C VAL A 42 -15.87 6.62 12.90
N GLU A 43 -15.70 6.25 11.64
CA GLU A 43 -15.91 4.88 11.17
C GLU A 43 -14.84 3.92 11.74
N ALA A 44 -13.59 4.36 11.84
CA ALA A 44 -12.52 3.59 12.47
C ALA A 44 -12.85 3.20 13.91
N VAL A 45 -13.39 4.13 14.72
CA VAL A 45 -13.79 3.85 16.10
C VAL A 45 -15.00 2.90 16.14
N ARG A 46 -15.99 3.06 15.24
CA ARG A 46 -17.15 2.16 15.15
C ARG A 46 -16.71 0.71 14.86
N VAL A 47 -15.83 0.53 13.88
CA VAL A 47 -15.32 -0.80 13.50
C VAL A 47 -14.44 -1.39 14.61
N ALA A 48 -13.58 -0.58 15.25
CA ALA A 48 -12.76 -1.01 16.36
C ALA A 48 -13.60 -1.45 17.57
N ALA A 49 -14.66 -0.73 17.91
CA ALA A 49 -15.59 -1.12 18.96
C ALA A 49 -16.30 -2.45 18.66
N ALA A 50 -16.60 -2.75 17.40
CA ALA A 50 -17.29 -3.97 17.00
C ALA A 50 -16.41 -5.22 17.00
N LEU A 51 -15.11 -5.08 16.68
CA LEU A 51 -14.17 -6.20 16.51
C LEU A 51 -13.18 -6.33 17.67
N GLY A 52 -12.96 -5.27 18.45
CA GLY A 52 -12.04 -5.23 19.58
C GLY A 52 -10.62 -5.68 19.20
N GLN A 53 -10.10 -6.66 19.94
CA GLN A 53 -8.75 -7.21 19.72
C GLN A 53 -8.60 -7.98 18.40
N ARG A 54 -9.71 -8.37 17.75
CA ARG A 54 -9.64 -9.06 16.45
C ARG A 54 -9.35 -8.10 15.30
N LEU A 55 -9.58 -6.79 15.46
CA LEU A 55 -9.24 -5.82 14.43
C LEU A 55 -7.73 -5.58 14.41
N ALA A 56 -7.08 -5.98 13.31
CA ALA A 56 -5.64 -5.81 13.15
C ALA A 56 -5.27 -4.42 12.61
N ALA A 57 -6.08 -3.88 11.70
CA ALA A 57 -5.85 -2.56 11.12
C ALA A 57 -7.12 -1.96 10.50
N VAL A 58 -7.16 -0.64 10.38
CA VAL A 58 -8.07 0.07 9.46
C VAL A 58 -7.31 0.48 8.21
N ARG A 59 -7.99 0.54 7.06
CA ARG A 59 -7.44 1.02 5.79
C ARG A 59 -8.10 2.34 5.41
N LEU A 60 -7.27 3.34 5.14
CA LEU A 60 -7.67 4.63 4.59
C LEU A 60 -7.36 4.64 3.09
N ASP A 61 -8.38 4.83 2.26
CA ASP A 61 -8.27 4.97 0.80
C ASP A 61 -8.96 6.24 0.30
N THR A 62 -8.99 7.26 1.16
CA THR A 62 -9.76 8.49 1.03
C THR A 62 -9.64 9.07 -0.39
N PRO A 63 -10.76 9.33 -1.08
CA PRO A 63 -10.73 9.84 -2.45
C PRO A 63 -10.17 11.27 -2.53
N SER A 64 -9.65 11.66 -3.69
CA SER A 64 -9.07 12.99 -3.93
C SER A 64 -10.07 14.13 -3.72
N GLU A 65 -11.35 13.89 -4.01
CA GLU A 65 -12.47 14.80 -3.81
C GLU A 65 -12.70 15.13 -2.33
N ARG A 66 -12.14 14.31 -1.44
CA ARG A 66 -12.11 14.51 0.02
C ARG A 66 -10.73 14.94 0.52
N GLY A 67 -9.79 15.26 -0.38
CA GLY A 67 -8.43 15.70 -0.06
C GLY A 67 -7.40 14.56 0.02
N GLY A 68 -7.81 13.32 -0.19
CA GLY A 68 -6.94 12.16 -0.11
C GLY A 68 -6.44 11.85 1.30
N VAL A 69 -5.66 10.77 1.44
CA VAL A 69 -5.06 10.43 2.74
C VAL A 69 -3.95 11.43 3.12
N THR A 70 -4.21 12.27 4.12
CA THR A 70 -3.25 13.28 4.59
C THR A 70 -2.54 12.85 5.89
N PRO A 71 -1.35 13.41 6.20
CA PRO A 71 -0.72 13.22 7.51
C PRO A 71 -1.61 13.67 8.69
N GLY A 72 -2.44 14.69 8.49
CA GLY A 72 -3.42 15.15 9.49
C GLY A 72 -4.46 14.09 9.79
N LEU A 73 -5.07 13.53 8.74
CA LEU A 73 -6.07 12.46 8.85
C LEU A 73 -5.50 11.22 9.56
N VAL A 74 -4.29 10.79 9.20
CA VAL A 74 -3.64 9.65 9.85
C VAL A 74 -3.46 9.90 11.35
N ARG A 75 -2.99 11.09 11.75
CA ARG A 75 -2.83 11.44 13.17
C ARG A 75 -4.17 11.47 13.90
N GLU A 76 -5.20 12.04 13.27
CA GLU A 76 -6.54 12.09 13.85
C GLU A 76 -7.10 10.69 14.09
N VAL A 77 -7.08 9.81 13.08
CA VAL A 77 -7.55 8.42 13.21
C VAL A 77 -6.81 7.70 14.33
N LYS A 78 -5.47 7.83 14.41
CA LYS A 78 -4.69 7.23 15.51
C LYS A 78 -5.06 7.78 16.87
N ALA A 79 -5.24 9.10 16.99
CA ALA A 79 -5.61 9.74 18.24
C ALA A 79 -7.02 9.30 18.70
N ARG A 80 -7.99 9.23 17.79
CA ARG A 80 -9.36 8.78 18.08
C ARG A 80 -9.41 7.31 18.49
N LEU A 81 -8.70 6.45 17.77
CA LEU A 81 -8.57 5.03 18.14
C LEU A 81 -7.92 4.87 19.51
N ALA A 82 -6.83 5.58 19.79
CA ALA A 82 -6.17 5.54 21.09
C ALA A 82 -7.07 6.05 22.22
N GLN A 83 -7.77 7.17 22.03
CA GLN A 83 -8.71 7.73 22.99
C GLN A 83 -9.87 6.76 23.31
N ALA A 84 -10.32 6.00 22.31
CA ALA A 84 -11.35 4.98 22.47
C ALA A 84 -10.82 3.64 23.02
N GLY A 85 -9.53 3.53 23.38
CA GLY A 85 -8.93 2.32 23.93
C GLY A 85 -8.47 1.28 22.90
N PHE A 86 -8.42 1.65 21.61
CA PHE A 86 -8.05 0.78 20.49
C PHE A 86 -6.68 1.16 19.89
N GLY A 87 -5.73 1.60 20.72
CA GLY A 87 -4.40 2.02 20.28
C GLY A 87 -3.56 0.91 19.62
N HIS A 88 -3.97 -0.35 19.74
CA HIS A 88 -3.34 -1.49 19.06
C HIS A 88 -3.68 -1.57 17.56
N VAL A 89 -4.74 -0.91 17.12
CA VAL A 89 -5.21 -0.97 15.73
C VAL A 89 -4.26 -0.18 14.84
N ARG A 90 -3.65 -0.87 13.87
CA ARG A 90 -2.73 -0.25 12.91
C ARG A 90 -3.48 0.55 11.84
N VAL A 91 -2.79 1.51 11.22
CA VAL A 91 -3.31 2.33 10.13
C VAL A 91 -2.61 1.95 8.82
N PHE A 92 -3.35 1.30 7.92
CA PHE A 92 -2.95 1.04 6.55
C PHE A 92 -3.40 2.21 5.68
N VAL A 93 -2.51 2.77 4.86
CA VAL A 93 -2.87 3.82 3.89
C VAL A 93 -2.71 3.35 2.44
N SER A 94 -3.63 3.74 1.58
CA SER A 94 -3.55 3.54 0.11
C SER A 94 -4.05 4.79 -0.62
N GLY A 95 -4.10 4.76 -1.95
CA GLY A 95 -4.59 5.86 -2.76
C GLY A 95 -3.53 6.92 -3.07
N GLY A 96 -2.97 6.86 -4.29
CA GLY A 96 -1.98 7.83 -4.77
C GLY A 96 -0.68 7.87 -3.96
N ILE A 97 -0.28 6.74 -3.36
CA ILE A 97 0.95 6.66 -2.57
C ILE A 97 2.18 6.71 -3.50
N THR A 98 3.12 7.60 -3.18
CA THR A 98 4.39 7.77 -3.89
C THR A 98 5.55 7.86 -2.88
N PRO A 99 6.82 7.66 -3.28
CA PRO A 99 7.98 7.79 -2.40
C PRO A 99 8.07 9.15 -1.70
N GLU A 100 7.60 10.23 -2.33
CA GLU A 100 7.61 11.57 -1.75
C GLU A 100 6.58 11.71 -0.62
N ARG A 101 5.44 11.01 -0.71
CA ARG A 101 4.39 11.04 0.32
C ARG A 101 4.66 10.12 1.50
N ILE A 102 5.35 8.99 1.26
CA ILE A 102 5.60 7.95 2.27
C ILE A 102 6.24 8.51 3.56
N PRO A 103 7.31 9.34 3.53
CA PRO A 103 7.94 9.85 4.75
C PRO A 103 6.99 10.60 5.67
N ALA A 104 6.17 11.50 5.13
CA ALA A 104 5.23 12.31 5.91
C ALA A 104 4.10 11.45 6.50
N LEU A 105 3.58 10.49 5.74
CA LEU A 105 2.55 9.56 6.20
C LEU A 105 3.08 8.58 7.25
N LYS A 106 4.30 8.07 7.06
CA LYS A 106 4.98 7.23 8.05
C LYS A 106 5.22 7.99 9.35
N ALA A 107 5.71 9.23 9.27
CA ALA A 107 5.91 10.08 10.45
C ALA A 107 4.60 10.44 11.16
N ALA A 108 3.47 10.48 10.43
CA ALA A 108 2.14 10.62 11.01
C ALA A 108 1.62 9.35 11.70
N GLY A 109 2.25 8.21 11.45
CA GLY A 109 1.95 6.94 12.10
C GLY A 109 1.29 5.89 11.20
N ALA A 110 1.32 6.04 9.88
CA ALA A 110 0.92 4.97 8.98
C ALA A 110 1.85 3.75 9.14
N ASP A 111 1.26 2.57 9.30
CA ASP A 111 1.95 1.31 9.60
C ASP A 111 2.18 0.45 8.35
N ALA A 112 1.36 0.65 7.30
CA ALA A 112 1.44 -0.08 6.04
C ALA A 112 1.00 0.79 4.86
N PHE A 113 1.52 0.49 3.66
CA PHE A 113 1.29 1.26 2.44
C PHE A 113 0.83 0.35 1.30
N GLY A 114 -0.28 0.71 0.67
CA GLY A 114 -0.76 0.12 -0.57
C GLY A 114 -0.35 1.00 -1.74
N VAL A 115 0.64 0.54 -2.51
CA VAL A 115 1.18 1.28 -3.67
C VAL A 115 0.74 0.59 -4.94
N GLY A 116 -0.09 1.27 -5.74
CA GLY A 116 -0.62 0.77 -7.00
C GLY A 116 0.11 1.37 -8.20
N SER A 117 -0.55 2.34 -8.84
CA SER A 117 -0.13 2.94 -10.11
C SER A 117 1.32 3.38 -10.13
N TYR A 118 1.84 3.99 -9.06
CA TYR A 118 3.26 4.41 -9.00
C TYR A 118 4.25 3.30 -9.37
N ILE A 119 3.98 2.05 -8.97
CA ILE A 119 4.81 0.90 -9.33
C ILE A 119 4.37 0.32 -10.67
N SER A 120 3.08 0.02 -10.81
CA SER A 120 2.58 -0.76 -11.95
C SER A 120 2.60 0.00 -13.29
N SER A 121 2.61 1.34 -13.25
CA SER A 121 2.73 2.20 -14.43
C SER A 121 4.12 2.83 -14.56
N ALA A 122 5.13 2.30 -13.88
CA ALA A 122 6.50 2.75 -14.06
C ALA A 122 6.92 2.58 -15.53
N PRO A 123 7.53 3.60 -16.16
CA PRO A 123 7.97 3.47 -17.54
C PRO A 123 8.99 2.34 -17.65
N PRO A 124 8.91 1.51 -18.69
CA PRO A 124 9.90 0.45 -18.90
C PRO A 124 11.28 1.08 -19.09
N ILE A 125 12.31 0.42 -18.57
CA ILE A 125 13.69 0.76 -18.93
C ILE A 125 13.90 0.29 -20.36
N ASP A 126 14.15 1.23 -21.27
CA ASP A 126 14.46 0.89 -22.65
C ASP A 126 15.82 0.19 -22.71
N MET A 127 15.78 -1.11 -22.97
CA MET A 127 16.95 -1.97 -23.00
C MET A 127 17.13 -2.51 -24.42
N THR A 128 18.36 -2.38 -24.91
CA THR A 128 18.77 -2.98 -26.19
C THR A 128 19.83 -4.03 -25.91
N MET A 129 19.76 -5.14 -26.66
CA MET A 129 20.78 -6.17 -26.66
C MET A 129 21.56 -6.07 -27.97
N ASP A 130 22.88 -5.92 -27.85
CA ASP A 130 23.79 -5.83 -28.99
C ASP A 130 24.92 -6.84 -28.84
N ILE A 131 25.28 -7.50 -29.94
CA ILE A 131 26.48 -8.33 -30.01
C ILE A 131 27.71 -7.41 -29.92
N LYS A 132 28.64 -7.74 -29.03
CA LYS A 132 29.92 -7.02 -28.85
C LYS A 132 31.16 -7.86 -29.18
N ALA A 133 31.00 -9.16 -29.41
CA ALA A 133 32.06 -10.06 -29.84
C ALA A 133 31.47 -11.29 -30.56
N ILE A 134 32.21 -11.85 -31.52
CA ILE A 134 31.90 -13.13 -32.18
C ILE A 134 33.15 -14.00 -32.08
N GLY A 135 33.08 -15.09 -31.32
CA GLY A 135 34.29 -15.80 -30.87
C GLY A 135 35.22 -14.85 -30.12
N ASP A 136 36.51 -14.89 -30.44
CA ASP A 136 37.54 -14.01 -29.83
C ASP A 136 37.67 -12.64 -30.52
N ARG A 137 36.82 -12.33 -31.51
CA ARG A 137 36.89 -11.07 -32.27
C ARG A 137 35.95 -10.00 -31.69
N PRO A 138 36.47 -8.86 -31.20
CA PRO A 138 35.64 -7.72 -30.82
C PRO A 138 34.97 -7.12 -32.06
N VAL A 139 33.63 -7.09 -32.08
CA VAL A 139 32.84 -6.47 -33.16
C VAL A 139 31.54 -5.90 -32.60
N ALA A 140 31.09 -4.74 -33.07
CA ALA A 140 29.80 -4.18 -32.71
C ALA A 140 29.24 -3.30 -33.83
N LYS A 141 27.94 -2.99 -33.77
CA LYS A 141 27.32 -1.99 -34.64
C LYS A 141 27.78 -0.56 -34.29
N ARG A 142 27.54 0.39 -35.19
CA ARG A 142 27.78 1.83 -34.94
C ARG A 142 27.08 2.28 -33.64
N GLY A 143 27.78 3.11 -32.85
CA GLY A 143 27.30 3.61 -31.56
C GLY A 143 27.52 2.67 -30.38
N ARG A 144 28.22 1.54 -30.57
CA ARG A 144 28.65 0.62 -29.50
C ARG A 144 30.16 0.42 -29.55
N ILE A 145 30.79 0.26 -28.40
CA ILE A 145 32.23 -0.03 -28.27
C ILE A 145 32.41 -1.55 -28.40
N PRO A 146 33.11 -2.08 -29.42
CA PRO A 146 33.38 -3.52 -29.55
C PRO A 146 34.14 -4.10 -28.34
N GLY A 147 33.90 -5.37 -28.04
CA GLY A 147 34.57 -6.11 -26.96
C GLY A 147 33.74 -6.22 -25.68
N LEU A 148 34.18 -7.11 -24.78
CA LEU A 148 33.58 -7.30 -23.47
C LEU A 148 33.72 -6.00 -22.65
N THR A 149 32.65 -5.62 -21.96
CA THR A 149 32.68 -4.50 -21.01
C THR A 149 32.71 -5.07 -19.60
N GLU A 150 33.84 -4.88 -18.92
CA GLU A 150 33.94 -5.24 -17.51
C GLU A 150 32.99 -4.35 -16.69
N ASN A 151 32.14 -5.00 -15.89
CA ASN A 151 31.31 -4.31 -14.92
C ASN A 151 31.65 -4.85 -13.53
N PRO A 152 32.42 -4.11 -12.70
CA PRO A 152 32.85 -4.60 -11.38
C PRO A 152 31.69 -4.83 -10.41
N ARG A 153 30.49 -4.31 -10.72
CA ARG A 153 29.26 -4.56 -9.95
C ARG A 153 28.48 -5.79 -10.43
N LEU A 154 28.76 -6.31 -11.63
CA LEU A 154 28.14 -7.52 -12.13
C LEU A 154 28.79 -8.73 -11.45
N ARG A 155 28.05 -9.36 -10.55
CA ARG A 155 28.48 -10.57 -9.85
C ARG A 155 27.54 -11.70 -10.21
N GLN A 156 28.10 -12.87 -10.52
CA GLN A 156 27.31 -14.09 -10.59
C GLN A 156 26.81 -14.40 -9.17
N ARG A 157 25.49 -14.38 -8.98
CA ARG A 157 24.89 -14.93 -7.77
C ARG A 157 24.52 -16.38 -8.06
N LEU A 158 25.16 -17.29 -7.33
CA LEU A 158 24.81 -18.72 -7.27
C LEU A 158 23.58 -18.91 -6.39
#